data_AF-A0A9P7DR49-F1
#
_entry.id   AF-A0A9P7DR49-F1
#
_cell.length_a   1.000
_cell.length_b   1.000
_cell.length_c   1.000
_cell.angle_alpha   90.00
_cell.angle_beta   90.00
_cell.angle_gamma   90.00
#
_symmetry.space_group_name_H-M   'P 1'
#
loop_
_entity.id
_entity.type
_entity.pdbx_description
1 polymer ?
#
loop_
_entity_poly.entity_id
_entity_poly.type
_entity_poly.pdbx_seq_one_letter_code
_entity_poly.pdbx_strand_id
1 'polypeptide(L)'
;MTLRYPERPSQDERDALNSYLHLTSRLYPCKFSLTLNFTLLRSIQQTGSRLAASLWLCSVHNKVNERLGKPLFDCAHLDETYDCGYDVTGVGMIKGGRR
;
A
#
# COMPACT_ATOMS: atom_id res chain seq x y z
N MET A 1 -2.37 1.21 -4.87
CA MET A 1 -3.61 1.64 -4.18
C MET A 1 -3.33 2.79 -3.22
N THR A 2 -2.53 2.59 -2.16
CA THR A 2 -2.31 3.63 -1.14
C THR A 2 -1.73 4.93 -1.67
N LEU A 3 -0.92 4.92 -2.74
CA LEU A 3 -0.38 6.16 -3.35
C LEU A 3 -1.42 7.07 -4.01
N ARG A 4 -2.63 6.56 -4.29
CA ARG A 4 -3.78 7.37 -4.75
C ARG A 4 -4.71 7.78 -3.61
N TYR A 5 -4.46 7.27 -2.41
CA TYR A 5 -5.24 7.62 -1.23
C TYR A 5 -5.07 9.12 -0.94
N PRO A 6 -6.09 9.84 -0.43
CA PRO A 6 -5.94 11.25 -0.13
C PRO A 6 -4.97 11.50 1.03
N GLU A 7 -4.27 12.64 1.01
CA GLU A 7 -3.50 13.05 2.19
C GLU A 7 -4.37 13.41 3.38
N ARG A 8 -5.58 13.92 3.10
CA ARG A 8 -6.58 14.28 4.10
C ARG A 8 -7.87 13.54 3.79
N PRO A 9 -7.96 12.25 4.11
CA PRO A 9 -9.13 11.45 3.78
C PRO A 9 -10.33 11.87 4.63
N SER A 10 -11.52 11.72 4.05
CA SER A 10 -12.81 11.74 4.75
C SER A 10 -12.99 10.48 5.60
N GLN A 11 -14.03 10.46 6.45
CA GLN A 11 -14.34 9.27 7.23
C GLN A 11 -14.73 8.08 6.33
N ASP A 12 -15.52 8.33 5.30
CA ASP A 12 -15.90 7.31 4.32
C ASP A 12 -14.68 6.69 3.62
N GLU A 13 -13.72 7.51 3.18
CA GLU A 13 -12.48 7.00 2.55
C GLU A 13 -11.62 6.18 3.53
N ARG A 14 -11.60 6.53 4.82
CA ARG A 14 -10.94 5.72 5.86
C ARG A 14 -11.62 4.36 6.02
N ASP A 15 -12.93 4.36 6.10
CA ASP A 15 -13.73 3.15 6.29
C ASP A 15 -13.68 2.25 5.05
N ALA A 16 -13.67 2.85 3.85
CA ALA A 16 -13.51 2.15 2.59
C ALA A 16 -12.14 1.47 2.49
N LEU A 17 -11.04 2.17 2.82
CA LEU A 17 -9.70 1.58 2.81
C LEU A 17 -9.58 0.43 3.82
N ASN A 18 -10.13 0.61 5.02
CA ASN A 18 -10.14 -0.43 6.04
C ASN A 18 -10.92 -1.68 5.59
N SER A 19 -12.12 -1.45 5.06
CA SER A 19 -12.98 -2.51 4.52
C SER A 19 -12.31 -3.24 3.36
N TYR A 20 -11.67 -2.51 2.44
CA TYR A 20 -10.92 -3.09 1.33
C TYR A 20 -9.83 -4.03 1.84
N LEU A 21 -8.96 -3.57 2.74
CA LEU A 21 -7.86 -4.38 3.29
C LEU A 21 -8.39 -5.62 4.02
N HIS A 22 -9.46 -5.46 4.80
CA HIS A 22 -10.11 -6.57 5.48
C HIS A 22 -10.65 -7.60 4.49
N LEU A 23 -11.40 -7.17 3.47
CA LEU A 23 -12.00 -8.06 2.48
C LEU A 23 -10.95 -8.73 1.59
N THR A 24 -9.94 -8.00 1.13
CA THR A 24 -8.82 -8.56 0.36
C THR A 24 -8.12 -9.66 1.16
N SER A 25 -7.87 -9.45 2.45
CA SER A 25 -7.25 -10.47 3.30
C SER A 25 -8.10 -11.75 3.44
N ARG A 26 -9.43 -11.62 3.45
CA ARG A 26 -10.36 -12.76 3.53
C ARG A 26 -10.51 -13.52 2.22
N LEU A 27 -10.42 -12.82 1.10
CA LEU A 27 -10.68 -13.36 -0.23
C LEU A 27 -9.41 -13.75 -0.98
N TYR A 28 -8.22 -13.51 -0.41
CA TYR A 28 -6.97 -13.83 -1.07
C TYR A 28 -6.83 -15.36 -1.28
N PRO A 29 -6.60 -15.84 -2.52
CA PRO A 29 -6.73 -17.26 -2.85
C PRO A 29 -5.63 -18.15 -2.26
N CYS A 30 -4.48 -17.58 -1.89
CA CYS A 30 -3.35 -18.35 -1.35
C CYS A 30 -3.41 -18.47 0.18
N LYS A 31 -3.56 -19.71 0.68
CA LYS A 31 -3.57 -20.02 2.13
C LYS A 31 -2.28 -19.64 2.88
N PHE A 32 -1.13 -19.63 2.21
CA PHE A 32 0.16 -19.28 2.85
C PHE A 32 0.26 -17.78 3.16
N SER A 33 -0.53 -16.94 2.48
CA SER A 33 -0.64 -15.50 2.77
C SER A 33 -1.52 -15.21 4.00
N LEU A 34 -2.40 -16.14 4.42
CA LEU A 34 -3.24 -15.99 5.62
C LEU A 34 -2.43 -16.04 6.92
N THR A 35 -1.23 -16.61 6.90
CA THR A 35 -0.29 -16.64 8.04
C THR A 35 0.40 -15.30 8.28
N LEU A 36 0.20 -14.29 7.42
CA LEU A 36 0.44 -12.90 7.77
C LEU A 36 -0.70 -12.49 8.73
N ASN A 37 -0.60 -13.02 9.96
CA ASN A 37 -1.63 -13.03 11.00
C ASN A 37 -2.55 -11.81 10.93
N PHE A 38 -3.83 -12.06 10.69
CA PHE A 38 -4.93 -11.09 10.76
C PHE A 38 -4.88 -10.19 12.02
N THR A 39 -4.21 -10.62 13.09
CA THR A 39 -3.92 -9.86 14.30
C THR A 39 -2.95 -8.69 14.08
N LEU A 40 -1.94 -8.83 13.22
CA LEU A 40 -1.00 -7.77 12.83
C LEU A 40 -1.64 -6.75 11.88
N LEU A 41 -2.55 -7.22 11.01
CA LEU A 41 -3.31 -6.34 10.10
C LEU A 41 -4.44 -5.60 10.82
N ARG A 42 -4.97 -6.15 11.92
CA ARG A 42 -6.02 -5.51 12.73
C ARG A 42 -5.48 -4.46 13.69
N SER A 43 -4.24 -4.56 14.16
CA SER A 43 -3.81 -3.74 15.29
C SER A 43 -3.61 -2.27 14.93
N ILE A 44 -3.17 -1.91 13.72
CA ILE A 44 -2.83 -0.52 13.39
C ILE A 44 -2.93 -0.26 11.88
N GLN A 45 -4.13 -0.27 11.27
CA GLN A 45 -4.27 0.27 9.90
C GLN A 45 -4.19 1.80 9.96
N GLN A 46 -3.10 2.36 9.43
CA GLN A 46 -2.89 3.81 9.43
C GLN A 46 -3.61 4.44 8.23
N THR A 47 -4.94 4.60 8.34
CA THR A 47 -5.77 5.23 7.30
C THR A 47 -5.82 6.76 7.42
N GLY A 48 -5.03 7.37 8.31
CA GLY A 48 -5.10 8.81 8.57
C GLY A 48 -4.57 9.71 7.44
N SER A 49 -3.72 9.18 6.56
CA SER A 49 -3.18 9.91 5.41
C SER A 49 -2.62 8.95 4.36
N ARG A 50 -2.32 9.46 3.16
CA ARG A 50 -1.65 8.72 2.09
C ARG A 50 -0.29 8.20 2.53
N LEU A 51 0.51 9.05 3.16
CA LEU A 51 1.84 8.68 3.63
C LEU A 51 1.75 7.52 4.63
N ALA A 52 0.89 7.66 5.64
CA ALA A 52 0.77 6.66 6.70
C ALA A 52 0.25 5.32 6.15
N ALA A 53 -0.74 5.35 5.24
CA ALA A 53 -1.27 4.16 4.60
C ALA A 53 -0.22 3.47 3.72
N SER A 54 0.56 4.24 2.97
CA SER A 54 1.57 3.73 2.03
C SER A 54 2.76 3.11 2.76
N LEU A 55 3.28 3.77 3.80
CA LEU A 55 4.36 3.24 4.61
C LEU A 55 3.93 1.99 5.37
N TRP A 56 2.71 1.97 5.92
CA TRP A 56 2.16 0.80 6.58
C TRP A 56 2.08 -0.39 5.61
N LEU A 57 1.55 -0.20 4.41
CA LEU A 57 1.44 -1.28 3.42
C LEU A 57 2.82 -1.77 2.95
N CYS A 58 3.79 -0.87 2.79
CA CYS A 58 5.17 -1.25 2.46
C CYS A 58 5.81 -2.10 3.57
N SER A 59 5.65 -1.70 4.83
CA SER A 59 6.10 -2.48 6.00
C SER A 59 5.49 -3.88 6.03
N VAL A 60 4.19 -3.99 5.75
CA VAL A 60 3.49 -5.28 5.63
C VAL A 60 4.07 -6.13 4.49
N HIS A 61 4.35 -5.53 3.33
CA HIS A 61 4.97 -6.22 2.20
C HIS A 61 6.38 -6.73 2.56
N ASN A 62 7.18 -5.92 3.26
CA ASN A 62 8.52 -6.33 3.68
C ASN A 62 8.51 -7.51 4.65
N LYS A 63 7.51 -7.63 5.53
CA LYS A 63 7.33 -8.85 6.35
C LYS A 63 7.11 -10.11 5.51
N VAL A 64 6.48 -9.99 4.35
CA VAL A 64 6.35 -11.11 3.40
C VAL A 64 7.68 -11.37 2.71
N ASN A 65 8.40 -10.32 2.30
CA ASN A 65 9.73 -10.47 1.70
C ASN A 65 10.71 -11.20 2.62
N GLU A 66 10.78 -10.81 3.90
CA GLU A 66 11.61 -11.48 4.92
C GLU A 66 11.30 -12.98 5.00
N ARG A 67 10.02 -13.34 5.09
CA ARG A 67 9.58 -14.75 5.17
C ARG A 67 9.94 -15.56 3.94
N LEU A 68 9.96 -14.91 2.77
CA LEU A 68 10.28 -15.54 1.49
C LEU A 68 11.78 -15.46 1.16
N GLY A 69 12.61 -14.88 2.04
CA GLY A 69 14.04 -14.66 1.78
C GLY A 69 14.30 -13.69 0.62
N LYS A 70 13.39 -12.75 0.37
CA LYS A 70 13.53 -11.71 -0.66
C LYS A 70 14.15 -10.44 -0.09
N PRO A 71 14.82 -9.62 -0.92
CA PRO A 71 15.30 -8.31 -0.50
C PRO A 71 14.17 -7.43 0.06
N LEU A 72 14.50 -6.58 1.03
CA LEU A 72 13.58 -5.57 1.53
C LEU A 72 13.41 -4.47 0.49
N PHE A 73 12.18 -3.98 0.37
CA PHE A 73 11.85 -2.83 -0.46
C PHE A 73 12.13 -1.53 0.32
N ASP A 74 12.70 -0.53 -0.35
CA ASP A 74 12.91 0.80 0.23
C ASP A 74 11.60 1.61 0.27
N CYS A 75 11.00 1.69 1.45
CA CYS A 75 9.74 2.39 1.64
C CYS A 75 9.86 3.93 1.52
N ALA A 76 11.07 4.50 1.50
CA ALA A 76 11.27 5.95 1.39
C ALA A 76 10.97 6.48 -0.02
N HIS A 77 11.15 5.65 -1.05
CA HIS A 77 11.03 6.03 -2.47
C HIS A 77 9.92 5.22 -3.17
N LEU A 78 8.78 5.06 -2.50
CA LEU A 78 7.63 4.30 -3.02
C LEU A 78 7.06 4.88 -4.32
N ASP A 79 7.06 6.21 -4.42
CA ASP A 79 6.56 6.96 -5.56
C ASP A 79 7.39 6.76 -6.84
N GLU A 80 8.69 6.53 -6.71
CA GLU A 80 9.55 6.24 -7.87
C GLU A 80 9.20 4.92 -8.56
N THR A 81 8.76 3.92 -7.77
CA THR A 81 8.45 2.58 -8.28
C THR A 81 6.97 2.41 -8.63
N TYR A 82 6.08 2.98 -7.82
CA TYR A 82 4.64 2.77 -7.93
C TYR A 82 3.90 4.03 -8.39
N ASP A 83 4.56 4.87 -9.18
CA ASP A 83 3.93 6.03 -9.82
C ASP A 83 2.68 5.59 -10.60
N CYS A 84 1.59 6.31 -10.36
CA CYS A 84 0.33 6.13 -11.07
C CYS A 84 0.31 6.83 -12.44
N GLY A 85 1.38 7.55 -12.80
CA GLY A 85 1.53 8.23 -14.07
C GLY A 85 0.65 9.47 -14.22
N TYR A 86 0.14 10.03 -13.12
CA TYR A 86 -0.76 11.18 -13.14
C TYR A 86 -0.18 12.33 -12.33
N ASP A 87 0.34 13.33 -13.02
CA ASP A 87 0.77 14.60 -12.42
C ASP A 87 -0.45 15.49 -12.16
N VAL A 88 -0.58 16.01 -10.94
CA VAL A 88 -1.65 16.93 -10.52
C VAL A 88 -1.52 18.33 -11.14
N THR A 89 -0.46 18.57 -11.93
CA THR A 89 -0.24 19.85 -12.63
C THR A 89 -0.88 19.93 -14.02
N GLY A 90 -1.54 18.88 -14.51
CA GLY A 90 -2.16 18.91 -15.85
C GLY A 90 -1.14 18.99 -17.00
N VAL A 91 0.15 18.77 -16.73
CA VAL A 91 1.17 18.58 -17.75
C VAL A 91 1.61 17.12 -17.67
N GLY A 92 1.17 16.32 -18.64
CA GLY A 92 1.66 14.96 -18.81
C GLY A 92 3.16 14.97 -19.11
N MET A 93 3.98 14.87 -18.08
CA MET A 93 5.39 14.52 -18.21
C MET A 93 5.51 13.03 -17.92
N ILE A 94 5.40 12.23 -18.98
CA ILE A 94 5.89 10.85 -18.97
C ILE A 94 7.38 10.93 -18.61
N LYS A 95 7.77 10.68 -17.35
CA LYS A 95 9.19 10.54 -17.04
C LYS A 95 9.66 9.29 -17.77
N GLY A 96 10.52 9.52 -18.76
CA GLY A 96 10.93 8.55 -19.76
C GLY A 96 11.34 7.21 -19.15
N GLY A 97 10.55 6.19 -19.47
CA GLY A 97 10.98 4.80 -19.40
C GLY A 97 12.09 4.59 -20.41
N ARG A 98 13.30 4.41 -19.90
CA ARG A 98 14.45 3.90 -20.66
C ARG A 98 14.06 2.49 -21.12
N ARG A 99 13.93 2.30 -22.44
CA ARG A 99 13.99 0.97 -23.07
C ARG A 99 15.36 0.35 -22.87
#